data_AF-A0A4Q3U9Q8-F1
#
_entry.id   AF-A0A4Q3U9Q8-F1
#
_cell.length_a   1.000
_cell.length_b   1.000
_cell.length_c   1.000
_cell.angle_alpha   90.00
_cell.angle_beta   90.00
_cell.angle_gamma   90.00
#
_symmetry.space_group_name_H-M   'P 1'
#
loop_
_entity.id
_entity.type
_entity.pdbx_description
1 polymer ?
#
loop_
_entity_poly.entity_id
_entity_poly.type
_entity_poly.pdbx_seq_one_letter_code
_entity_poly.pdbx_strand_id
1 'polypeptide(L)'
;MKTGQMLLAAAAFALMASCGDDAATTSPAAPGAAPAAEGPAPGGLEGAVAGIWRTDAEKARDQWRHPVETLTFFGVKPSDTVVEIAPGGGWYTA
;
A
#
# COMPACT_ATOMS: atom_id res chain seq x y z
N MET A 1 18.82 -10.71 -52.33
CA MET A 1 18.44 -9.54 -53.16
C MET A 1 17.11 -9.02 -52.64
N LYS A 2 16.94 -7.71 -52.71
CA LYS A 2 16.21 -6.87 -51.76
C LYS A 2 14.90 -6.38 -52.38
N THR A 3 13.80 -6.53 -51.66
CA THR A 3 12.54 -5.77 -51.79
C THR A 3 11.76 -6.07 -50.49
N GLY A 4 11.56 -5.19 -49.52
CA GLY A 4 11.55 -3.74 -49.52
C GLY A 4 10.11 -3.25 -49.38
N GLN A 5 9.88 -2.44 -48.33
CA GLN A 5 8.69 -1.58 -48.11
C GLN A 5 7.44 -2.35 -47.65
N MET A 6 6.59 -1.87 -46.75
CA MET A 6 6.52 -0.67 -45.90
C MET A 6 5.31 -0.88 -44.98
N LEU A 7 5.40 -0.38 -43.75
CA LEU A 7 4.32 0.24 -42.97
C LEU A 7 2.89 -0.27 -43.20
N LEU A 8 2.32 -0.95 -42.19
CA LEU A 8 0.94 -0.68 -41.77
C LEU A 8 0.86 -0.77 -40.25
N ALA A 9 0.79 0.39 -39.61
CA ALA A 9 0.42 0.53 -38.22
C ALA A 9 -1.02 0.04 -38.03
N ALA A 10 -1.24 -0.87 -37.09
CA ALA A 10 -2.57 -1.17 -36.58
C ALA A 10 -2.52 -1.06 -35.06
N ALA A 11 -2.61 0.18 -34.58
CA ALA A 11 -2.98 0.47 -33.21
C ALA A 11 -4.47 0.17 -33.05
N ALA A 12 -4.82 -0.81 -32.22
CA ALA A 12 -6.18 -1.02 -31.75
C ALA A 12 -6.13 -1.60 -30.33
N PHE A 13 -5.74 -0.77 -29.37
CA PHE A 13 -6.01 -1.01 -27.95
C PHE A 13 -7.50 -0.73 -27.72
N ALA A 14 -8.33 -1.76 -27.85
CA ALA A 14 -9.74 -1.70 -27.49
C ALA A 14 -9.88 -1.75 -25.96
N LEU A 15 -9.95 -0.56 -25.38
CA LEU A 15 -10.46 -0.29 -24.04
C LEU A 15 -12.00 -0.42 -24.05
N MET A 16 -12.57 -0.88 -22.94
CA MET A 16 -14.00 -0.91 -22.57
C MET A 16 -14.73 -2.26 -22.69
N ALA A 17 -14.62 -3.05 -21.62
CA ALA A 17 -15.68 -3.93 -21.15
C ALA A 17 -15.59 -4.06 -19.62
N SER A 18 -15.80 -2.96 -18.90
CA SER A 18 -15.98 -2.94 -17.44
C SER A 18 -17.33 -2.31 -17.12
N CYS A 19 -18.40 -3.01 -17.49
CA CYS A 19 -19.72 -2.84 -16.90
C CYS A 19 -20.02 -4.14 -16.14
N GLY A 20 -20.22 -4.01 -14.83
CA GLY A 20 -20.59 -5.11 -13.94
C GLY A 20 -20.95 -4.51 -12.59
N ASP A 21 -22.24 -4.48 -12.32
CA ASP A 21 -22.99 -3.56 -11.47
C ASP A 21 -22.66 -3.49 -9.98
N ASP A 22 -22.90 -2.27 -9.48
CA ASP A 22 -23.09 -1.89 -8.08
C ASP A 22 -24.33 -2.60 -7.52
N ALA A 23 -24.12 -3.57 -6.64
CA ALA A 23 -25.17 -4.18 -5.83
C ALA A 23 -24.81 -4.02 -4.36
N ALA A 24 -25.11 -2.84 -3.83
CA ALA A 24 -25.21 -2.56 -2.41
C ALA A 24 -26.05 -3.66 -1.72
N THR A 25 -25.38 -4.56 -1.01
CA THR A 25 -26.00 -5.50 -0.09
C THR A 25 -25.73 -5.01 1.32
N THR A 26 -26.77 -4.46 1.94
CA THR A 26 -26.82 -4.04 3.34
C THR A 26 -26.45 -5.21 4.25
N SER A 27 -25.33 -5.08 4.95
CA SER A 27 -24.86 -6.03 5.96
C SER A 27 -25.68 -5.89 7.27
N PRO A 28 -26.22 -6.97 7.84
CA PRO A 28 -26.79 -6.91 9.19
C PRO A 28 -25.68 -6.84 10.23
N ALA A 29 -25.79 -5.87 11.14
CA ALA A 29 -24.86 -5.66 12.24
C ALA A 29 -24.85 -6.84 13.21
N ALA A 30 -23.68 -7.46 13.39
CA ALA A 30 -23.43 -8.42 14.46
C ALA A 30 -23.10 -7.67 15.77
N PRO A 31 -23.76 -7.99 16.90
CA PRO A 31 -23.40 -7.46 18.21
C PRO A 31 -22.21 -8.23 18.79
N GLY A 32 -21.11 -7.52 19.04
CA GLY A 32 -19.94 -8.09 19.71
C GLY A 32 -18.65 -7.38 19.33
N ALA A 33 -18.53 -6.10 19.67
CA ALA A 33 -17.23 -5.45 19.66
C ALA A 33 -16.36 -6.13 20.74
N ALA A 34 -15.48 -7.03 20.31
CA ALA A 34 -14.30 -7.38 21.08
C ALA A 34 -13.57 -6.08 21.46
N PRO A 35 -12.88 -6.02 22.61
CA PRO A 35 -12.07 -4.86 22.94
C PRO A 35 -11.13 -4.62 21.76
N ALA A 36 -11.28 -3.46 21.12
CA ALA A 36 -10.31 -3.02 20.14
C ALA A 36 -8.97 -3.07 20.85
N ALA A 37 -8.06 -3.92 20.37
CA ALA A 37 -6.70 -3.96 20.88
C ALA A 37 -6.20 -2.51 20.86
N GLU A 38 -5.92 -1.95 22.04
CA GLU A 38 -5.29 -0.64 22.12
C GLU A 38 -4.00 -0.76 21.31
N GLY A 39 -3.99 -0.08 20.16
CA GLY A 39 -2.83 -0.02 19.29
C GLY A 39 -1.64 0.55 20.07
N PRO A 40 -0.41 0.34 19.57
CA PRO A 40 0.78 0.92 20.18
C PRO A 40 0.53 2.39 20.53
N ALA A 41 0.89 2.80 21.75
CA ALA A 41 0.71 4.16 22.21
C ALA A 41 1.23 5.15 21.16
N PRO A 42 0.55 6.28 20.90
CA PRO A 42 0.94 7.20 19.85
C PRO A 42 2.37 7.71 20.09
N GLY A 43 3.29 7.27 19.25
CA GLY A 43 4.71 7.59 19.33
C GLY A 43 5.60 6.42 18.94
N GLY A 44 6.81 6.73 18.47
CA GLY A 44 7.80 5.71 18.10
C GLY A 44 7.51 4.99 16.78
N LEU A 45 8.35 3.99 16.48
CA LEU A 45 8.30 3.25 15.22
C LEU A 45 7.05 2.36 15.14
N GLU A 46 6.66 1.73 16.24
CA GLU A 46 5.49 0.86 16.34
C GLU A 46 4.20 1.64 16.09
N GLY A 47 4.07 2.83 16.69
CA GLY A 47 2.93 3.71 16.45
C GLY A 47 2.89 4.24 15.02
N ALA A 48 4.05 4.58 14.44
CA ALA A 48 4.13 5.03 13.05
C ALA A 48 3.73 3.91 12.06
N VAL A 49 4.21 2.68 12.30
CA VAL A 49 3.89 1.50 11.48
C VAL A 49 2.43 1.07 11.66
N ALA A 50 1.84 1.25 12.84
CA ALA A 50 0.43 0.93 13.11
C ALA A 50 -0.55 2.06 12.70
N GLY A 51 -0.06 3.16 12.14
CA GLY A 51 -0.83 4.37 11.88
C GLY A 51 -2.07 4.17 11.00
N ILE A 52 -3.15 4.88 11.34
CA ILE A 52 -4.44 4.81 10.62
C ILE A 52 -4.37 5.36 9.19
N TRP A 53 -3.32 6.10 8.86
CA TRP A 53 -3.08 6.68 7.53
C TRP A 53 -2.57 5.66 6.51
N ARG A 54 -2.15 4.47 6.96
CA ARG A 54 -1.71 3.37 6.10
C ARG A 54 -2.91 2.53 5.65
N THR A 55 -2.97 2.22 4.37
CA THR A 55 -3.94 1.30 3.77
C THR A 55 -3.67 -0.16 4.18
N ASP A 56 -4.68 -1.02 4.04
CA ASP A 56 -4.54 -2.45 4.36
C ASP A 56 -3.53 -3.15 3.44
N ALA A 57 -3.44 -2.72 2.18
CA ALA A 57 -2.46 -3.24 1.23
C ALA A 57 -1.01 -2.87 1.61
N GLU A 58 -0.80 -1.72 2.24
CA GLU A 58 0.51 -1.33 2.76
C GLU A 58 0.90 -2.18 3.98
N LYS A 59 -0.01 -2.30 4.95
CA LYS A 59 0.17 -3.13 6.17
C LYS A 59 0.39 -4.60 5.86
N ALA A 60 -0.30 -5.15 4.87
CA ALA A 60 -0.17 -6.56 4.48
C ALA A 60 1.26 -6.95 4.09
N ARG A 61 2.10 -5.97 3.72
CA ARG A 61 3.50 -6.19 3.33
C ARG A 61 4.47 -6.30 4.51
N ASP A 62 4.05 -5.90 5.70
CA ASP A 62 4.93 -5.81 6.87
C ASP A 62 5.51 -7.17 7.26
N GLN A 63 4.80 -8.27 6.99
CA GLN A 63 5.31 -9.64 7.25
C GLN A 63 6.58 -9.98 6.46
N TRP A 64 6.84 -9.30 5.34
CA TRP A 64 8.05 -9.49 4.53
C TRP A 64 9.03 -8.32 4.70
N ARG A 65 8.54 -7.14 5.09
CA ARG A 65 9.34 -5.92 5.20
C ARG A 65 9.92 -5.68 6.58
N HIS A 66 9.33 -6.26 7.63
CA HIS A 66 9.75 -6.10 9.02
C HIS A 66 10.14 -4.65 9.36
N PRO A 67 9.22 -3.68 9.17
CA PRO A 67 9.59 -2.27 9.19
C PRO A 67 10.08 -1.80 10.56
N VAL A 68 9.49 -2.28 11.66
CA VAL A 68 9.91 -1.90 13.01
C VAL A 68 11.32 -2.40 13.28
N GLU A 69 11.60 -3.67 13.01
CA GLU A 69 12.90 -4.29 13.23
C GLU A 69 13.98 -3.65 12.35
N THR A 70 13.64 -3.37 11.09
CA THR A 70 14.58 -2.77 10.13
C THR A 70 14.92 -1.33 10.50
N LEU A 71 13.93 -0.50 10.83
CA LEU A 71 14.16 0.88 11.26
C LEU A 71 14.88 0.95 12.62
N THR A 72 14.60 -0.02 13.51
CA THR A 72 15.35 -0.19 14.77
C THR A 72 16.80 -0.56 14.51
N PHE A 73 17.06 -1.48 13.57
CA PHE A 73 18.43 -1.84 13.16
C PHE A 73 19.21 -0.64 12.62
N PHE A 74 18.57 0.21 11.83
CA PHE A 74 19.17 1.47 11.37
C PHE A 74 19.30 2.53 12.48
N GLY A 75 18.72 2.29 13.65
CA GLY A 75 18.84 3.15 14.82
C GLY A 75 18.03 4.44 14.76
N VAL A 76 16.97 4.46 13.92
CA VAL A 76 16.06 5.60 13.75
C VAL A 76 15.38 5.91 15.08
N LYS A 77 15.42 7.18 15.48
CA LYS A 77 14.84 7.68 16.73
C LYS A 77 13.68 8.62 16.43
N PRO A 78 12.73 8.78 17.37
CA PRO A 78 11.61 9.71 17.20
C PRO A 78 12.01 11.17 16.92
N SER A 79 13.21 11.59 17.34
CA SER A 79 13.73 12.95 17.12
C SER A 79 14.46 13.13 15.78
N ASP A 80 14.71 12.06 15.04
CA ASP A 80 15.47 12.14 13.80
C ASP A 80 14.61 12.75 12.68
N THR A 81 15.24 13.54 11.82
CA THR A 81 14.62 13.96 10.55
C THR A 81 15.09 13.00 9.46
N VAL A 82 14.16 12.19 8.95
CA VAL A 82 14.45 11.15 7.97
C VAL A 82 13.81 11.49 6.63
N VAL A 83 14.54 11.27 5.54
CA VAL A 83 14.02 11.38 4.17
C VAL A 83 14.16 10.05 3.45
N GLU A 84 13.10 9.62 2.79
CA GLU A 84 13.13 8.47 1.89
C GLU A 84 13.49 8.97 0.48
N ILE A 85 14.68 8.66 -0.02
CA ILE A 85 15.24 9.26 -1.26
C ILE A 85 14.46 8.82 -2.50
N ALA A 86 13.96 7.59 -2.52
CA ALA A 86 13.24 7.02 -3.67
C ALA A 86 12.01 6.24 -3.18
N PRO A 87 10.96 6.93 -2.70
CA PRO A 87 9.88 6.26 -1.99
C PRO A 87 8.95 5.47 -2.90
N GLY A 88 8.79 5.87 -4.17
CA GLY A 88 7.72 5.33 -5.00
C GLY A 88 6.36 5.56 -4.31
N GLY A 89 5.66 4.48 -3.97
CA GLY A 89 4.43 4.51 -3.15
C GLY A 89 4.67 4.41 -1.65
N GLY A 90 5.90 4.63 -1.19
CA GLY A 90 6.36 4.49 0.20
C GLY A 90 6.82 3.06 0.53
N TRP A 91 8.08 2.93 0.94
CA TRP A 91 8.60 1.67 1.48
C TRP A 91 8.43 1.61 3.01
N TYR A 92 8.89 2.64 3.71
CA TYR A 92 8.77 2.80 5.16
C TYR A 92 7.75 3.88 5.57
N THR A 93 7.46 4.82 4.66
CA THR A 93 6.56 5.96 4.92
C THR A 93 5.09 5.66 4.63
N ALA A 94 4.80 4.53 4.00
CA ALA A 94 3.46 4.07 3.64
C ALA A 94 2.99 2.94 4.54
#